data_AF-A0A7V3VIV4-F1
#
_entry.id   AF-A0A7V3VIV4-F1
#
_cell.length_a   1.000
_cell.length_b   1.000
_cell.length_c   1.000
_cell.angle_alpha   90.00
_cell.angle_beta   90.00
_cell.angle_gamma   90.00
#
_symmetry.space_group_name_H-M   'P 1'
#
loop_
_entity.id
_entity.type
_entity.pdbx_description
1 polymer ?
#
loop_
_entity_poly.entity_id
_entity_poly.type
_entity_poly.pdbx_seq_one_letter_code
_entity_poly.pdbx_strand_id
1 'polypeptide(L)'
;QPILRLQDRERVGYEIFGRSGRTGLPSNPGTLFRIAEGLGLGANLSRVFWEEGIRQGSSLPGHPTLYVNLHPAETFRPDLAETLRAVRELHPETPVTVEISEKAVTDLTLMKRLRDRLSELNVGLAYDDFGAGQARFLELIEVPPNVLKFDVSLIRGIHESPRRRLHLVRTLVRMAAEMGVASLAEGIECEEEGETCSQLGFRYGQGFHFGKPARIDVA
;
A
#
# COMPACT_ATOMS: atom_id res chain seq x y z
N GLN A 1 9.70 1.23 2.98
CA GLN A 1 9.67 2.67 3.31
C GLN A 1 8.76 2.84 4.52
N PRO A 2 9.12 3.65 5.53
CA PRO A 2 8.32 3.76 6.74
C PRO A 2 6.98 4.45 6.50
N ILE A 3 5.96 3.97 7.19
CA ILE A 3 4.61 4.55 7.29
C ILE A 3 4.42 5.01 8.74
N LEU A 4 4.03 6.27 8.92
CA LEU A 4 3.89 6.88 10.24
C LEU A 4 2.43 7.17 10.54
N ARG A 5 2.04 7.05 11.81
CA ARG A 5 0.82 7.66 12.33
C ARG A 5 1.05 9.16 12.46
N LEU A 6 0.24 9.97 11.78
CA LEU A 6 0.50 11.42 11.68
C LEU A 6 0.25 12.18 12.98
N GLN A 7 -0.54 11.63 13.90
CA GLN A 7 -0.86 12.27 15.17
C GLN A 7 0.35 12.40 16.11
N ASP A 8 1.21 11.39 16.14
CA ASP A 8 2.33 11.28 17.08
C ASP A 8 3.66 10.88 16.43
N ARG A 9 3.66 10.72 15.10
CA ARG A 9 4.82 10.33 14.29
C ARG A 9 5.41 8.97 14.66
N GLU A 10 4.61 8.09 15.28
CA GLU A 10 5.03 6.71 15.52
C GLU A 10 5.12 5.96 14.18
N ARG A 11 6.21 5.20 13.97
CA ARG A 11 6.33 4.29 12.84
C ARG A 11 5.49 3.05 13.10
N VAL A 12 4.44 2.85 12.31
CA VAL A 12 3.45 1.78 12.49
C VAL A 12 3.59 0.67 11.46
N GLY A 13 4.30 0.93 10.36
CA GLY A 13 4.40 0.00 9.25
C GLY A 13 5.49 0.36 8.25
N TYR A 14 5.65 -0.52 7.27
CA TYR A 14 6.54 -0.32 6.14
C TYR A 14 5.89 -0.79 4.85
N GLU A 15 5.97 0.02 3.80
CA GLU A 15 5.73 -0.46 2.44
C GLU A 15 6.98 -1.15 1.89
N ILE A 16 6.80 -2.35 1.36
CA ILE A 16 7.87 -3.16 0.81
C ILE A 16 8.00 -2.90 -0.69
N PHE A 17 9.22 -2.57 -1.10
CA PHE A 17 9.57 -2.39 -2.49
C PHE A 17 10.67 -3.37 -2.91
N GLY A 18 10.39 -4.22 -3.90
CA GLY A 18 11.38 -5.11 -4.48
C GLY A 18 12.47 -4.35 -5.25
N ARG A 19 13.71 -4.83 -5.21
CA ARG A 19 14.83 -4.35 -6.02
C ARG A 19 15.69 -5.56 -6.40
N SER A 20 16.23 -5.61 -7.62
CA SER A 20 17.22 -6.64 -7.97
C SER A 20 18.61 -6.20 -7.55
N GLY A 21 19.33 -7.08 -6.85
CA GLY A 21 20.78 -6.99 -6.62
C GLY A 21 21.61 -7.87 -7.55
N ARG A 22 20.97 -8.57 -8.50
CA ARG A 22 21.63 -9.55 -9.35
C ARG A 22 22.33 -8.88 -10.54
N THR A 23 23.61 -9.16 -10.72
CA THR A 23 24.39 -8.73 -11.89
C THR A 23 23.69 -9.15 -13.19
N GLY A 24 23.55 -8.22 -14.13
CA GLY A 24 22.87 -8.44 -15.41
C GLY A 24 21.36 -8.16 -15.39
N LEU A 25 20.76 -7.86 -14.23
CA LEU A 25 19.37 -7.40 -14.14
C LEU A 25 19.29 -5.94 -13.69
N PRO A 26 18.35 -5.13 -14.23
CA PRO A 26 18.11 -3.77 -13.74
C PRO A 26 17.72 -3.76 -12.26
N SER A 27 18.22 -2.82 -11.48
CA SER A 27 17.80 -2.65 -10.08
C SER A 27 16.44 -1.97 -9.95
N ASN A 28 16.06 -1.15 -10.94
CA ASN A 28 14.80 -0.41 -10.97
C ASN A 28 13.61 -1.37 -11.15
N PRO A 29 12.59 -1.33 -10.27
CA PRO A 29 11.45 -2.25 -10.33
C PRO A 29 10.62 -2.07 -11.60
N GLY A 30 10.37 -0.83 -12.03
CA GLY A 30 9.59 -0.56 -13.23
C GLY A 30 10.22 -1.16 -14.49
N THR A 31 11.55 -1.13 -14.60
CA THR A 31 12.25 -1.82 -15.70
C THR A 31 12.19 -3.34 -15.55
N LEU A 32 12.31 -3.89 -14.34
CA LEU A 32 12.16 -5.33 -14.11
C LEU A 32 10.75 -5.82 -14.46
N PHE A 33 9.71 -5.10 -14.04
CA PHE A 33 8.32 -5.43 -14.35
C PHE A 33 8.06 -5.36 -15.85
N ARG A 34 8.56 -4.35 -16.57
CA ARG A 34 8.45 -4.32 -18.05
C ARG A 34 9.07 -5.54 -18.72
N ILE A 35 10.22 -6.01 -18.24
CA ILE A 35 10.86 -7.23 -18.76
C ILE A 35 10.00 -8.45 -18.43
N ALA A 36 9.55 -8.57 -17.17
CA ALA A 36 8.74 -9.69 -16.72
C ALA A 36 7.39 -9.75 -17.46
N GLU A 37 6.73 -8.63 -17.68
CA GLU A 37 5.51 -8.51 -18.48
C GLU A 37 5.72 -9.00 -19.92
N GLY A 38 6.82 -8.58 -20.56
CA GLY A 38 7.20 -9.07 -21.90
C GLY A 38 7.44 -10.58 -21.99
N LEU A 39 7.67 -11.23 -20.84
CA LEU A 39 7.85 -12.68 -20.72
C LEU A 39 6.65 -13.41 -20.10
N GLY A 40 5.56 -12.70 -19.77
CA GLY A 40 4.42 -13.27 -19.06
C GLY A 40 4.67 -13.64 -17.59
N LEU A 41 5.73 -13.10 -16.98
CA LEU A 41 6.21 -13.40 -15.62
C LEU A 41 5.91 -12.29 -14.60
N GLY A 42 5.07 -11.30 -14.93
CA GLY A 42 4.77 -10.17 -14.03
C GLY A 42 4.22 -10.61 -12.67
N ALA A 43 3.26 -11.54 -12.66
CA ALA A 43 2.73 -12.15 -11.44
C ALA A 43 3.81 -12.90 -10.64
N ASN A 44 4.68 -13.66 -11.31
CA ASN A 44 5.76 -14.39 -10.66
C ASN A 44 6.78 -13.46 -10.01
N LEU A 45 7.15 -12.37 -10.69
CA LEU A 45 8.08 -11.37 -10.15
C LEU A 45 7.49 -10.69 -8.91
N SER A 46 6.22 -10.30 -8.98
CA SER A 46 5.51 -9.69 -7.85
C SER A 46 5.48 -10.62 -6.65
N ARG A 47 5.15 -11.90 -6.87
CA ARG A 47 5.19 -12.95 -5.84
C ARG A 47 6.52 -13.06 -5.14
N VAL A 48 7.61 -13.12 -5.91
CA VAL A 48 8.97 -13.16 -5.33
C VAL A 48 9.23 -11.91 -4.47
N PHE A 49 8.79 -10.73 -4.90
CA PHE A 49 9.02 -9.50 -4.16
C PHE A 49 8.26 -9.45 -2.83
N TRP A 50 6.98 -9.83 -2.80
CA TRP A 50 6.23 -9.76 -1.57
C TRP A 50 6.53 -10.92 -0.62
N GLU A 51 6.80 -12.14 -1.11
CA GLU A 51 7.23 -13.26 -0.26
C GLU A 51 8.54 -12.94 0.45
N GLU A 52 9.55 -12.49 -0.31
CA GLU A 52 10.85 -12.11 0.24
C GLU A 52 10.75 -10.87 1.13
N GLY A 53 9.90 -9.93 0.75
CA GLY A 53 9.60 -8.73 1.51
C GLY A 53 9.02 -9.02 2.88
N ILE A 54 8.04 -9.94 2.97
CA ILE A 54 7.47 -10.38 4.24
C ILE A 54 8.50 -11.17 5.03
N ARG A 55 9.24 -12.07 4.39
CA ARG A 55 10.29 -12.87 5.07
C ARG A 55 11.33 -11.98 5.74
N GLN A 56 11.85 -10.97 5.05
CA GLN A 56 12.82 -10.02 5.61
C GLN A 56 12.15 -9.09 6.62
N GLY A 57 10.98 -8.52 6.29
CA GLY A 57 10.29 -7.55 7.14
C GLY A 57 9.80 -8.15 8.46
N SER A 58 9.51 -9.44 8.51
CA SER A 58 9.08 -10.14 9.74
C SER A 58 10.18 -10.21 10.80
N SER A 59 11.44 -9.98 10.44
CA SER A 59 12.56 -9.87 11.37
C SER A 59 12.66 -8.49 12.04
N LEU A 60 11.89 -7.49 11.59
CA LEU A 60 11.93 -6.15 12.16
C LEU A 60 11.35 -6.16 13.59
N PRO A 61 11.97 -5.43 14.52
CA PRO A 61 11.51 -5.38 15.90
C PRO A 61 10.13 -4.73 16.00
N GLY A 62 9.29 -5.26 16.90
CA GLY A 62 7.94 -4.75 17.14
C GLY A 62 6.88 -5.20 16.12
N HIS A 63 7.24 -6.08 15.17
CA HIS A 63 6.32 -6.64 14.16
C HIS A 63 5.45 -5.58 13.47
N PRO A 64 6.08 -4.58 12.80
CA PRO A 64 5.34 -3.52 12.13
C PRO A 64 4.46 -4.11 11.02
N THR A 65 3.38 -3.39 10.67
CA THR A 65 2.54 -3.83 9.55
C THR A 65 3.33 -3.72 8.24
N LEU A 66 3.41 -4.81 7.48
CA LEU A 66 4.06 -4.85 6.17
C LEU A 66 3.03 -4.67 5.07
N TYR A 67 3.22 -3.62 4.27
CA TYR A 67 2.40 -3.35 3.10
C TYR A 67 3.10 -3.89 1.86
N VAL A 68 2.42 -4.75 1.10
CA VAL A 68 2.99 -5.42 -0.08
C VAL A 68 2.11 -5.23 -1.30
N ASN A 69 2.72 -4.84 -2.40
CA ASN A 69 2.03 -4.61 -3.67
C ASN A 69 1.67 -5.94 -4.34
N LEU A 70 0.41 -6.12 -4.73
CA LEU A 70 -0.03 -7.20 -5.60
C LEU A 70 -0.12 -6.73 -7.05
N HIS A 71 0.42 -7.54 -7.95
CA HIS A 71 0.30 -7.30 -9.37
C HIS A 71 -1.13 -7.61 -9.86
N PRO A 72 -1.74 -6.83 -10.77
CA PRO A 72 -3.09 -7.09 -11.27
C PRO A 72 -3.34 -8.53 -11.75
N ALA A 73 -2.34 -9.13 -12.41
CA ALA A 73 -2.41 -10.50 -12.91
C ALA A 73 -2.34 -11.60 -11.83
N GLU A 74 -1.95 -11.27 -10.59
CA GLU A 74 -1.97 -12.23 -9.47
C GLU A 74 -3.17 -12.08 -8.54
N THR A 75 -3.78 -10.89 -8.48
CA THR A 75 -4.83 -10.52 -7.51
C THR A 75 -5.98 -11.53 -7.41
N PHE A 76 -6.39 -12.12 -8.53
CA PHE A 76 -7.52 -13.06 -8.58
C PHE A 76 -7.12 -14.50 -8.90
N ARG A 77 -5.83 -14.81 -8.84
CA ARG A 77 -5.40 -16.19 -9.07
C ARG A 77 -5.87 -17.10 -7.94
N PRO A 78 -6.25 -18.36 -8.26
CA PRO A 78 -6.70 -19.31 -7.24
C PRO A 78 -5.65 -19.60 -6.16
N ASP A 79 -4.36 -19.55 -6.51
CA ASP A 79 -3.21 -19.90 -5.65
C ASP A 79 -2.78 -18.77 -4.70
N LEU A 80 -3.29 -17.54 -4.87
CA LEU A 80 -2.92 -16.41 -4.02
C LEU A 80 -3.24 -16.67 -2.54
N ALA A 81 -4.46 -17.15 -2.26
CA ALA A 81 -4.91 -17.39 -0.89
C ALA A 81 -4.09 -18.48 -0.19
N GLU A 82 -3.73 -19.55 -0.91
CA GLU A 82 -2.87 -20.60 -0.39
C GLU A 82 -1.45 -20.10 -0.11
N THR A 83 -0.91 -19.27 -1.01
CA THR A 83 0.42 -18.68 -0.82
C THR A 83 0.44 -17.72 0.36
N LEU A 84 -0.55 -16.83 0.49
CA LEU A 84 -0.67 -15.94 1.63
C LEU A 84 -0.83 -16.72 2.94
N ARG A 85 -1.61 -17.81 2.94
CA ARG A 85 -1.73 -18.69 4.12
C ARG A 85 -0.38 -19.25 4.54
N ALA A 86 0.39 -19.82 3.62
CA ALA A 86 1.71 -20.37 3.92
C ALA A 86 2.65 -19.30 4.51
N VAL A 87 2.62 -18.07 3.97
CA VAL A 87 3.44 -16.96 4.51
C VAL A 87 2.96 -16.53 5.90
N ARG A 88 1.66 -16.49 6.15
CA ARG A 88 1.08 -16.17 7.48
C ARG A 88 1.40 -17.26 8.51
N GLU A 89 1.42 -18.53 8.12
CA GLU A 89 1.82 -19.65 8.99
C GLU A 89 3.29 -19.56 9.40
N LEU A 90 4.17 -19.07 8.51
CA LEU A 90 5.58 -18.85 8.82
C LEU A 90 5.82 -17.61 9.70
N HIS A 91 4.95 -16.59 9.59
CA HIS A 91 5.13 -15.29 10.24
C HIS A 91 3.86 -14.79 10.94
N PRO A 92 3.23 -15.57 11.84
CA PRO A 92 1.89 -15.28 12.38
C PRO A 92 1.82 -13.94 13.12
N GLU A 93 2.90 -13.50 13.77
CA GLU A 93 2.93 -12.26 14.55
C GLU A 93 3.06 -11.00 13.69
N THR A 94 3.47 -11.11 12.42
CA THR A 94 3.73 -9.94 11.55
C THR A 94 2.48 -9.57 10.73
N PRO A 95 1.82 -8.44 11.01
CA PRO A 95 0.64 -8.03 10.24
C PRO A 95 1.02 -7.74 8.79
N VAL A 96 0.20 -8.22 7.85
CA VAL A 96 0.41 -8.00 6.41
C VAL A 96 -0.81 -7.29 5.85
N THR A 97 -0.58 -6.28 5.03
CA THR A 97 -1.61 -5.62 4.22
C THR A 97 -1.22 -5.73 2.75
N VAL A 98 -2.10 -6.28 1.92
CA VAL A 98 -1.88 -6.29 0.48
C VAL A 98 -2.41 -5.00 -0.14
N GLU A 99 -1.65 -4.42 -1.05
CA GLU A 99 -2.01 -3.22 -1.78
C GLU A 99 -2.42 -3.59 -3.19
N ILE A 100 -3.55 -3.04 -3.64
CA ILE A 100 -4.00 -3.19 -5.02
C ILE A 100 -4.16 -1.81 -5.66
N SER A 101 -3.64 -1.66 -6.86
CA SER A 101 -3.81 -0.45 -7.65
C SER A 101 -5.23 -0.35 -8.21
N GLU A 102 -5.63 0.86 -8.61
CA GLU A 102 -6.92 1.09 -9.27
C GLU A 102 -7.11 0.24 -10.54
N LYS A 103 -6.00 -0.10 -11.23
CA LYS A 103 -6.01 -0.84 -12.49
C LYS A 103 -6.28 -2.34 -12.31
N ALA A 104 -6.09 -2.87 -11.11
CA ALA A 104 -6.34 -4.29 -10.82
C ALA A 104 -7.83 -4.60 -10.69
N VAL A 105 -8.68 -3.59 -10.49
CA VAL A 105 -10.07 -3.78 -10.10
C VAL A 105 -10.97 -3.67 -11.33
N THR A 106 -11.59 -4.79 -11.70
CA THR A 106 -12.52 -4.84 -12.84
C THR A 106 -13.89 -5.44 -12.48
N ASP A 107 -14.00 -6.14 -11.35
CA ASP A 107 -15.22 -6.87 -10.95
C ASP A 107 -15.41 -6.86 -9.41
N LEU A 108 -16.51 -6.27 -8.94
CA LEU A 108 -16.89 -6.20 -7.53
C LEU A 108 -17.07 -7.59 -6.88
N THR A 109 -17.53 -8.59 -7.64
CA THR A 109 -17.70 -9.95 -7.14
C THR A 109 -16.36 -10.59 -6.82
N LEU A 110 -15.36 -10.39 -7.70
CA LEU A 110 -14.00 -10.87 -7.48
C LEU A 110 -13.36 -10.13 -6.29
N MET A 111 -13.61 -8.83 -6.17
CA MET A 111 -13.15 -8.02 -5.04
C MET A 111 -13.73 -8.47 -3.69
N LYS A 112 -15.04 -8.76 -3.62
CA LYS A 112 -15.67 -9.32 -2.42
C LYS A 112 -15.02 -10.64 -2.03
N ARG A 113 -14.85 -11.56 -2.98
CA ARG A 113 -14.18 -12.85 -2.74
C ARG A 113 -12.74 -12.69 -2.27
N LEU A 114 -12.00 -11.74 -2.85
CA LEU A 114 -10.65 -11.43 -2.41
C LEU A 114 -10.68 -10.94 -0.95
N ARG A 115 -11.55 -9.97 -0.64
CA ARG A 115 -11.68 -9.42 0.71
C ARG A 115 -12.02 -10.49 1.74
N ASP A 116 -12.94 -11.39 1.44
CA ASP A 116 -13.34 -12.49 2.32
C ASP A 116 -12.13 -13.39 2.62
N ARG A 117 -11.41 -13.82 1.57
CA ARG A 117 -10.19 -14.65 1.70
C ARG A 117 -9.09 -13.96 2.50
N LEU A 118 -8.86 -12.66 2.29
CA LEU A 118 -7.88 -11.90 3.06
C LEU A 118 -8.28 -11.80 4.53
N SER A 119 -9.56 -11.58 4.80
CA SER A 119 -10.11 -11.49 6.16
C SER A 119 -9.97 -12.81 6.92
N GLU A 120 -10.23 -13.96 6.27
CA GLU A 120 -9.99 -15.30 6.83
C GLU A 120 -8.52 -15.53 7.25
N LEU A 121 -7.58 -14.87 6.57
CA LEU A 121 -6.14 -14.99 6.82
C LEU A 121 -5.58 -13.89 7.74
N ASN A 122 -6.45 -13.00 8.27
CA ASN A 122 -6.06 -11.79 8.99
C ASN A 122 -5.06 -10.92 8.20
N VAL A 123 -5.28 -10.82 6.89
CA VAL A 123 -4.51 -9.96 5.97
C VAL A 123 -5.34 -8.71 5.66
N GLY A 124 -4.74 -7.54 5.81
CA GLY A 124 -5.36 -6.27 5.45
C GLY A 124 -5.42 -6.06 3.94
N LEU A 125 -6.34 -5.20 3.51
CA LEU A 125 -6.46 -4.73 2.13
C LEU A 125 -6.25 -3.22 2.09
N ALA A 126 -5.40 -2.75 1.18
CA ALA A 126 -5.20 -1.35 0.88
C ALA A 126 -5.50 -1.05 -0.58
N TYR A 127 -6.14 0.09 -0.82
CA TYR A 127 -6.40 0.63 -2.14
C TYR A 127 -5.36 1.70 -2.44
N ASP A 128 -4.51 1.43 -3.43
CA ASP A 128 -3.38 2.27 -3.82
C ASP A 128 -3.74 3.26 -4.94
N ASP A 129 -3.02 4.37 -5.06
CA ASP A 129 -3.21 5.42 -6.07
C ASP A 129 -4.60 6.11 -6.07
N PHE A 130 -5.27 6.27 -4.91
CA PHE A 130 -6.58 6.96 -4.91
C PHE A 130 -6.44 8.43 -5.31
N GLY A 131 -7.16 8.81 -6.37
CA GLY A 131 -7.20 10.18 -6.89
C GLY A 131 -6.26 10.48 -8.05
N ALA A 132 -5.41 9.53 -8.46
CA ALA A 132 -4.59 9.64 -9.67
C ALA A 132 -5.42 9.52 -10.97
N GLY A 133 -6.63 8.95 -10.88
CA GLY A 133 -7.49 8.63 -12.02
C GLY A 133 -8.98 8.59 -11.67
N GLN A 134 -9.68 7.51 -12.05
CA GLN A 134 -11.10 7.35 -11.76
C GLN A 134 -11.32 6.94 -10.30
N ALA A 135 -12.08 7.76 -9.56
CA ALA A 135 -12.34 7.50 -8.16
C ALA A 135 -13.21 6.25 -7.97
N ARG A 136 -12.67 5.27 -7.23
CA ARG A 136 -13.26 3.97 -6.86
C ARG A 136 -14.38 4.07 -5.82
N PHE A 137 -15.38 4.94 -6.04
CA PHE A 137 -16.39 5.19 -5.01
C PHE A 137 -17.30 4.00 -4.77
N LEU A 138 -17.71 3.27 -5.82
CA LEU A 138 -18.59 2.12 -5.67
C LEU A 138 -17.88 0.97 -4.96
N GLU A 139 -16.61 0.72 -5.31
CA GLU A 139 -15.76 -0.29 -4.66
C GLU A 139 -15.51 0.07 -3.21
N LEU A 140 -15.27 1.34 -2.90
CA LEU A 140 -15.07 1.81 -1.54
C LEU A 140 -16.31 1.58 -0.65
N ILE A 141 -17.50 1.67 -1.24
CA ILE A 141 -18.77 1.41 -0.55
C ILE A 141 -19.01 -0.10 -0.40
N GLU A 142 -18.87 -0.86 -1.48
CA GLU A 142 -19.24 -2.28 -1.54
C GLU A 142 -18.19 -3.22 -0.96
N VAL A 143 -16.91 -2.82 -1.01
CA VAL A 143 -15.74 -3.56 -0.55
C VAL A 143 -14.77 -2.58 0.12
N PRO A 144 -15.09 -2.05 1.31
CA PRO A 144 -14.23 -1.08 1.98
C PRO A 144 -12.86 -1.71 2.32
N PRO A 145 -11.73 -1.09 1.93
CA PRO A 145 -10.40 -1.56 2.32
C PRO A 145 -10.13 -1.19 3.78
N ASN A 146 -9.08 -1.75 4.37
CA ASN A 146 -8.59 -1.28 5.67
C ASN A 146 -7.91 0.08 5.55
N VAL A 147 -7.23 0.31 4.42
CA VAL A 147 -6.48 1.55 4.14
C VAL A 147 -6.78 2.07 2.74
N LEU A 148 -7.01 3.38 2.61
CA LEU A 148 -7.10 4.09 1.34
C LEU A 148 -5.89 5.02 1.21
N LYS A 149 -5.01 4.74 0.26
CA LYS A 149 -3.79 5.51 0.01
C LYS A 149 -4.07 6.59 -1.03
N PHE A 150 -3.82 7.84 -0.66
CA PHE A 150 -4.04 9.01 -1.50
C PHE A 150 -2.76 9.34 -2.23
N ASP A 151 -2.84 9.32 -3.56
CA ASP A 151 -1.71 9.49 -4.45
C ASP A 151 -0.97 10.81 -4.23
N VAL A 152 0.33 10.81 -4.54
CA VAL A 152 1.21 11.98 -4.43
C VAL A 152 0.68 13.20 -5.16
N SER A 153 -0.08 13.05 -6.27
CA SER A 153 -0.67 14.18 -6.99
C SER A 153 -1.67 14.98 -6.14
N LEU A 154 -2.32 14.34 -5.15
CA LEU A 154 -3.22 14.99 -4.19
C LEU A 154 -2.46 15.64 -3.02
N ILE A 155 -1.27 15.14 -2.67
CA ILE A 155 -0.52 15.53 -1.48
C ILE A 155 0.59 16.55 -1.77
N ARG A 156 1.27 16.45 -2.90
CA ARG A 156 2.35 17.36 -3.29
C ARG A 156 1.87 18.81 -3.30
N GLY A 157 2.53 19.66 -2.52
CA GLY A 157 2.21 21.08 -2.37
C GLY A 157 0.85 21.34 -1.70
N ILE A 158 0.31 20.39 -0.93
CA ILE A 158 -1.03 20.54 -0.33
C ILE A 158 -1.11 21.71 0.66
N HIS A 159 -0.03 22.04 1.36
CA HIS A 159 0.04 23.15 2.31
C HIS A 159 -0.14 24.54 1.67
N GLU A 160 0.23 24.68 0.40
CA GLU A 160 0.04 25.93 -0.38
C GLU A 160 -1.22 25.90 -1.26
N SER A 161 -1.96 24.79 -1.22
CA SER A 161 -3.07 24.58 -2.14
C SER A 161 -4.26 25.50 -1.83
N PRO A 162 -5.04 25.90 -2.86
CA PRO A 162 -6.23 26.70 -2.65
C PRO A 162 -7.22 26.04 -1.68
N ARG A 163 -7.94 26.84 -0.89
CA ARG A 163 -8.93 26.38 0.10
C ARG A 163 -9.91 25.34 -0.46
N ARG A 164 -10.30 25.46 -1.72
CA ARG A 164 -11.21 24.50 -2.39
C ARG A 164 -10.60 23.09 -2.48
N ARG A 165 -9.30 22.97 -2.79
CA ARG A 165 -8.59 21.68 -2.83
C ARG A 165 -8.47 21.08 -1.43
N LEU A 166 -8.07 21.89 -0.45
CA LEU A 166 -8.03 21.47 0.97
C LEU A 166 -9.39 20.95 1.46
N HIS A 167 -10.48 21.65 1.11
CA HIS A 167 -11.84 21.25 1.48
C HIS A 167 -12.25 19.93 0.83
N LEU A 168 -11.93 19.72 -0.45
CA LEU A 168 -12.18 18.46 -1.13
C LEU A 168 -11.45 17.30 -0.46
N VAL A 169 -10.13 17.44 -0.22
CA VAL A 169 -9.32 16.39 0.41
C VAL A 169 -9.84 16.09 1.82
N ARG A 170 -10.14 17.11 2.63
CA ARG A 170 -10.75 16.93 3.97
C ARG A 170 -12.07 16.14 3.89
N THR A 171 -12.90 16.45 2.91
CA THR A 171 -14.19 15.77 2.72
C THR A 171 -13.98 14.30 2.38
N LEU A 172 -13.06 13.99 1.47
CA LEU A 172 -12.73 12.61 1.11
C LEU A 172 -12.17 11.81 2.29
N VAL A 173 -11.25 12.41 3.06
CA VAL A 173 -10.69 11.80 4.28
C VAL A 173 -11.78 11.54 5.32
N ARG A 174 -12.68 12.51 5.54
CA ARG A 174 -13.79 12.34 6.48
C ARG A 174 -14.74 11.23 6.02
N MET A 175 -15.08 11.18 4.74
CA MET A 175 -15.91 10.10 4.18
C MET A 175 -15.27 8.73 4.40
N ALA A 176 -13.96 8.59 4.13
CA ALA A 176 -13.24 7.34 4.38
C ALA A 176 -13.32 6.94 5.86
N ALA A 177 -13.10 7.88 6.78
CA ALA A 177 -13.19 7.64 8.22
C ALA A 177 -14.60 7.23 8.67
N GLU A 178 -15.65 7.85 8.12
CA GLU A 178 -17.06 7.49 8.38
C GLU A 178 -17.40 6.07 7.91
N MET A 179 -16.68 5.55 6.90
CA MET A 179 -16.76 4.16 6.42
C MET A 179 -15.85 3.18 7.20
N GLY A 180 -15.14 3.65 8.23
CA GLY A 180 -14.17 2.85 8.99
C GLY A 180 -12.86 2.57 8.24
N VAL A 181 -12.58 3.32 7.17
CA VAL A 181 -11.38 3.17 6.33
C VAL A 181 -10.32 4.17 6.78
N ALA A 182 -9.10 3.72 7.04
CA ALA A 182 -8.00 4.60 7.38
C ALA A 182 -7.41 5.27 6.12
N SER A 183 -7.24 6.59 6.12
CA SER A 183 -6.56 7.29 5.03
C SER A 183 -5.05 7.38 5.25
N LEU A 184 -4.27 7.16 4.19
CA LEU A 184 -2.82 7.31 4.15
C LEU A 184 -2.46 8.36 3.08
N ALA A 185 -1.69 9.37 3.45
CA ALA A 185 -1.17 10.38 2.52
C ALA A 185 0.21 9.99 1.98
N GLU A 186 0.36 9.86 0.67
CA GLU A 186 1.61 9.45 0.04
C GLU A 186 2.44 10.61 -0.48
N GLY A 187 3.75 10.38 -0.54
CA GLY A 187 4.70 11.30 -1.16
C GLY A 187 4.99 12.56 -0.36
N ILE A 188 4.79 12.59 0.96
CA ILE A 188 5.13 13.74 1.82
C ILE A 188 6.64 14.04 1.75
N GLU A 189 7.01 15.23 1.26
CA GLU A 189 8.40 15.68 1.07
C GLU A 189 8.86 16.76 2.05
N CYS A 190 7.93 17.45 2.73
CA CYS A 190 8.28 18.41 3.77
C CYS A 190 7.35 18.34 4.99
N GLU A 191 7.72 19.08 6.04
CA GLU A 191 7.00 19.10 7.30
C GLU A 191 5.60 19.74 7.14
N GLU A 192 5.51 20.81 6.36
CA GLU A 192 4.28 21.56 6.14
C GLU A 192 3.21 20.71 5.44
N GLU A 193 3.62 19.84 4.49
CA GLU A 193 2.74 18.83 3.90
C GLU A 193 2.22 17.85 4.95
N GLY A 194 3.11 17.34 5.81
CA GLY A 194 2.77 16.39 6.88
C GLY A 194 1.80 16.99 7.91
N GLU A 195 2.05 18.21 8.37
CA GLU A 195 1.17 18.94 9.28
C GLU A 195 -0.19 19.21 8.65
N THR A 196 -0.21 19.64 7.38
CA THR A 196 -1.46 19.86 6.65
C THR A 196 -2.25 18.57 6.52
N CYS A 197 -1.62 17.45 6.16
CA CYS A 197 -2.27 16.14 6.09
C CYS A 197 -2.85 15.72 7.45
N SER A 198 -2.10 15.92 8.54
CA SER A 198 -2.58 15.65 9.90
C SER A 198 -3.83 16.49 10.24
N GLN A 199 -3.81 17.79 9.93
CA GLN A 199 -4.96 18.70 10.13
C GLN A 199 -6.18 18.36 9.26
N LEU A 200 -5.96 17.76 8.09
CA LEU A 200 -7.03 17.29 7.21
C LEU A 200 -7.65 15.96 7.69
N GLY A 201 -7.03 15.31 8.69
CA GLY A 201 -7.53 14.09 9.33
C GLY A 201 -6.93 12.80 8.78
N PHE A 202 -5.86 12.86 7.98
CA PHE A 202 -5.16 11.65 7.55
C PHE A 202 -4.64 10.88 8.76
N ARG A 203 -4.88 9.57 8.81
CA ARG A 203 -4.41 8.72 9.91
C ARG A 203 -2.92 8.41 9.75
N TYR A 204 -2.52 8.09 8.52
CA TYR A 204 -1.16 7.69 8.19
C TYR A 204 -0.53 8.62 7.14
N GLY A 205 0.80 8.66 7.13
CA GLY A 205 1.57 9.39 6.14
C GLY A 205 2.85 8.64 5.77
N GLN A 206 3.24 8.77 4.51
CA GLN A 206 4.45 8.18 3.96
C GLN A 206 5.08 9.16 2.96
N GLY A 207 6.40 9.21 2.96
CA GLY A 207 7.13 10.08 2.03
C GLY A 207 8.59 10.27 2.45
N PHE A 208 9.36 10.96 1.60
CA PHE A 208 10.79 11.13 1.81
C PHE A 208 11.12 12.00 3.03
N HIS A 209 10.20 12.86 3.47
CA HIS A 209 10.34 13.60 4.72
C HIS A 209 10.48 12.66 5.93
N PHE A 210 9.67 11.61 5.97
CA PHE A 210 9.65 10.65 7.07
C PHE A 210 10.65 9.50 6.90
N GLY A 211 11.05 9.22 5.66
CA GLY A 211 12.08 8.25 5.35
C GLY A 211 12.02 7.78 3.92
N LYS A 212 13.19 7.66 3.29
CA LYS A 212 13.31 7.05 1.96
C LYS A 212 13.20 5.53 2.06
N PRO A 213 12.85 4.83 0.97
CA PRO A 213 13.05 3.39 0.89
C PRO A 213 14.51 3.04 1.19
N ALA A 214 14.71 2.12 2.13
CA ALA A 214 16.01 1.63 2.55
C ALA A 214 16.02 0.10 2.51
N ARG A 215 17.22 -0.48 2.49
CA ARG A 215 17.39 -1.93 2.61
C ARG A 215 16.92 -2.37 4.00
N ILE A 216 16.32 -3.56 4.07
CA ILE A 216 16.03 -4.19 5.36
C ILE A 216 17.35 -4.79 5.84
N ASP A 217 17.94 -4.16 6.85
CA ASP A 217 19.11 -4.69 7.53
C ASP A 217 18.62 -5.72 8.54
N VAL A 218 18.72 -6.99 8.15
CA VAL A 218 18.40 -8.12 9.02
C VAL A 218 19.51 -8.21 10.06
N ALA A 219 19.17 -8.10 11.34
CA ALA A 219 20.10 -8.27 12.46
C ALA A 219 20.60 -9.71 12.57
#